data_AF-A0A503PI72-F1
#
_entry.id   AF-A0A503PI72-F1
#
_cell.length_a   1.000
_cell.length_b   1.000
_cell.length_c   1.000
_cell.angle_alpha   90.00
_cell.angle_beta   90.00
_cell.angle_gamma   90.00
#
_symmetry.space_group_name_H-M   'P 1'
#
loop_
_entity.id
_entity.type
_entity.pdbx_description
1 polymer ?
#
loop_
_entity_poly.entity_id
_entity_poly.type
_entity_poly.pdbx_seq_one_letter_code
_entity_poly.pdbx_strand_id
1 'polypeptide(L)'
;MLYTPRSRGGYESMDQERLLAAVLLADVVGSTTLYERIGDDAALRQVSDCLDAIREIVAQHGGDFIYSKGDDVLSLFERPEAALRAVCQIGDQLAKEPLIARIGLHFGAVIRARGAVFGDVVNVTARLSATANPGEVLISQSFFEALSAGSRSTLRLLDKMGFKGKQELFDVYTLRSDDGALGTHIASRGTLVDRRSAPPPQINLVIRYEDQLRSCRNNEFVTIGRSPECNIVVQRPWVSRHHATFTISNGKARLVERSSSGTFVSMGPGDEVFVRREDILLFGSGVISPGRRSALGDAQILRYEIISG
;
A
#
# COMPACT_ATOMS: atom_id res chain seq x y z
N MET A 1 -62.18 -20.81 -29.18
CA MET A 1 -61.18 -21.75 -28.63
C MET A 1 -60.05 -20.89 -28.09
N LEU A 2 -60.24 -20.22 -26.93
CA LEU A 2 -59.82 -20.62 -25.57
C LEU A 2 -58.31 -20.97 -25.55
N TYR A 3 -57.41 -20.25 -24.86
CA TYR A 3 -57.38 -20.03 -23.41
C TYR A 3 -56.46 -18.85 -22.98
N THR A 4 -56.84 -18.26 -21.85
CA THR A 4 -56.44 -17.03 -21.12
C THR A 4 -54.95 -16.84 -20.72
N PRO A 5 -54.53 -15.58 -20.41
CA PRO A 5 -53.17 -15.24 -20.01
C PRO A 5 -52.92 -15.60 -18.54
N ARG A 6 -51.84 -16.33 -18.26
CA ARG A 6 -51.26 -16.41 -16.92
C ARG A 6 -50.25 -15.29 -16.76
N SER A 7 -50.67 -14.29 -15.98
CA SER A 7 -49.84 -13.54 -15.03
C SER A 7 -48.33 -13.60 -15.31
N ARG A 8 -47.80 -12.50 -15.85
CA ARG A 8 -46.40 -12.11 -15.59
C ARG A 8 -46.25 -12.00 -14.08
N GLY A 9 -45.80 -13.08 -13.46
CA GLY A 9 -45.31 -13.08 -12.10
C GLY A 9 -44.31 -11.94 -11.99
N GLY A 10 -44.51 -11.09 -10.97
CA GLY A 10 -43.60 -10.01 -10.69
C GLY A 10 -42.17 -10.53 -10.69
N TYR A 11 -41.27 -9.76 -11.29
CA TYR A 11 -39.89 -9.82 -10.83
C TYR A 11 -39.98 -9.51 -9.34
N GLU A 12 -39.89 -10.55 -8.51
CA GLU A 12 -39.57 -10.39 -7.09
C GLU A 12 -38.46 -9.36 -7.05
N SER A 13 -38.74 -8.24 -6.40
CA SER A 13 -37.78 -7.17 -6.17
C SER A 13 -36.52 -7.82 -5.62
N MET A 14 -35.51 -7.94 -6.48
CA MET A 14 -34.26 -8.57 -6.11
C MET A 14 -33.70 -7.84 -4.90
N ASP A 15 -33.52 -8.55 -3.78
CA ASP A 15 -32.98 -7.99 -2.55
C ASP A 15 -31.52 -7.57 -2.77
N GLN A 16 -31.37 -6.36 -3.30
CA GLN A 16 -30.13 -5.60 -3.32
C GLN A 16 -30.10 -4.80 -2.03
N GLU A 17 -29.32 -5.26 -1.08
CA GLU A 17 -29.14 -4.56 0.17
C GLU A 17 -28.05 -3.50 -0.01
N ARG A 18 -28.39 -2.25 0.29
CA ARG A 18 -27.43 -1.15 0.37
C ARG A 18 -27.15 -0.84 1.82
N LEU A 19 -25.92 -1.02 2.24
CA LEU A 19 -25.48 -0.77 3.60
C LEU A 19 -24.16 -0.02 3.62
N LEU A 20 -23.86 0.63 4.75
CA LEU A 20 -22.51 1.05 5.06
C LEU A 20 -21.82 -0.10 5.78
N ALA A 21 -20.64 -0.48 5.32
CA ALA A 21 -19.88 -1.57 5.92
C ALA A 21 -18.39 -1.28 5.89
N ALA A 22 -17.69 -1.87 6.85
CA ALA A 22 -16.25 -2.00 6.85
C ALA A 22 -15.86 -3.18 5.96
N VAL A 23 -14.94 -2.94 5.03
CA VAL A 23 -14.42 -3.93 4.10
C VAL A 23 -12.96 -4.18 4.44
N LEU A 24 -12.63 -5.44 4.67
CA LEU A 24 -11.29 -5.94 4.93
C LEU A 24 -10.84 -6.78 3.73
N LEU A 25 -9.65 -6.51 3.20
CA LEU A 25 -8.96 -7.42 2.30
C LEU A 25 -7.60 -7.78 2.90
N ALA A 26 -7.40 -9.07 3.14
CA ALA A 26 -6.10 -9.63 3.52
C ALA A 26 -5.54 -10.43 2.34
N ASP A 27 -4.33 -10.11 1.91
CA ASP A 27 -3.63 -10.79 0.82
C ASP A 27 -2.38 -11.45 1.37
N VAL A 28 -2.34 -12.79 1.35
CA VAL A 28 -1.23 -13.57 1.89
C VAL A 28 -0.07 -13.54 0.89
N VAL A 29 1.08 -13.07 1.35
CA VAL A 29 2.31 -12.94 0.55
C VAL A 29 3.42 -13.84 1.07
N GLY A 30 4.39 -14.12 0.21
CA GLY A 30 5.50 -15.05 0.49
C GLY A 30 5.23 -16.49 0.07
N SER A 31 4.09 -16.77 -0.58
CA SER A 31 3.74 -18.10 -1.07
C SER A 31 4.74 -18.60 -2.13
N THR A 32 5.23 -17.77 -3.06
CA THR A 32 6.20 -18.18 -4.08
C THR A 32 7.50 -18.76 -3.51
N THR A 33 8.08 -18.11 -2.50
CA THR A 33 9.29 -18.61 -1.82
C THR A 33 9.01 -19.87 -1.01
N LEU A 34 7.76 -20.05 -0.55
CA LEU A 34 7.31 -21.25 0.12
C LEU A 34 7.19 -22.43 -0.86
N TYR A 35 6.60 -22.21 -2.03
CA TYR A 35 6.50 -23.17 -3.12
C TYR A 35 7.89 -23.72 -3.51
N GLU A 36 8.88 -22.85 -3.66
CA GLU A 36 10.26 -23.24 -3.98
C GLU A 36 10.94 -24.05 -2.85
N ARG A 37 10.60 -23.77 -1.58
CA ARG A 37 11.29 -24.35 -0.42
C ARG A 37 10.74 -25.71 0.00
N ILE A 38 9.41 -25.88 0.00
CA ILE A 38 8.75 -27.07 0.57
C ILE A 38 7.91 -27.85 -0.46
N GLY A 39 7.88 -27.39 -1.71
CA GLY A 39 7.13 -28.01 -2.80
C GLY A 39 5.63 -27.69 -2.77
N ASP A 40 4.98 -27.90 -3.91
CA ASP A 40 3.65 -27.37 -4.20
C ASP A 40 2.56 -27.84 -3.23
N ASP A 41 2.49 -29.13 -2.93
CA ASP A 41 1.44 -29.68 -2.07
C ASP A 41 1.54 -29.21 -0.61
N ALA A 42 2.75 -29.00 -0.12
CA ALA A 42 2.98 -28.56 1.26
C ALA A 42 2.79 -27.04 1.40
N ALA A 43 3.25 -26.26 0.40
CA ALA A 43 3.02 -24.82 0.35
C ALA A 43 1.54 -24.49 0.21
N LEU A 44 0.81 -25.21 -0.66
CA LEU A 44 -0.63 -25.03 -0.85
C LEU A 44 -1.40 -25.31 0.45
N ARG A 45 -1.05 -26.37 1.19
CA ARG A 45 -1.64 -26.68 2.50
C ARG A 45 -1.40 -25.57 3.50
N GLN A 46 -0.17 -25.09 3.62
CA GLN A 46 0.16 -24.04 4.57
C GLN A 46 -0.50 -22.70 4.25
N VAL A 47 -0.63 -22.35 2.96
CA VAL A 47 -1.41 -21.18 2.54
C VAL A 47 -2.89 -21.37 2.87
N SER A 48 -3.47 -22.55 2.61
CA SER A 48 -4.86 -22.86 2.96
C SER A 48 -5.11 -22.73 4.46
N ASP A 49 -4.25 -23.32 5.30
CA ASP A 49 -4.37 -23.26 6.76
C ASP A 49 -4.30 -21.81 7.27
N CYS A 50 -3.43 -20.99 6.67
CA CYS A 50 -3.33 -19.56 6.98
C CYS A 50 -4.62 -18.80 6.61
N LEU A 51 -5.14 -19.03 5.40
CA LEU A 51 -6.39 -18.41 4.94
C LEU A 51 -7.58 -18.83 5.80
N ASP A 52 -7.65 -20.10 6.21
CA ASP A 52 -8.70 -20.62 7.09
C ASP A 52 -8.61 -20.03 8.50
N ALA A 53 -7.41 -19.87 9.05
CA ALA A 53 -7.21 -19.16 10.31
C ALA A 53 -7.68 -17.70 10.24
N ILE A 54 -7.38 -16.98 9.15
CA ILE A 54 -7.86 -15.61 8.92
C ILE A 54 -9.40 -15.59 8.85
N ARG A 55 -10.02 -16.54 8.14
CA ARG A 55 -11.49 -16.66 8.03
C ARG A 55 -12.14 -16.95 9.38
N GLU A 56 -11.53 -17.80 10.20
CA GLU A 56 -12.03 -18.10 11.54
C GLU A 56 -12.00 -16.86 12.43
N ILE A 57 -10.89 -16.10 12.44
CA ILE A 57 -10.77 -14.86 13.20
C ILE A 57 -11.82 -13.84 12.73
N VAL A 58 -12.00 -13.68 11.42
CA VAL A 58 -13.04 -12.81 10.85
C VAL A 58 -14.42 -13.19 11.39
N ALA A 59 -14.78 -14.48 11.34
CA ALA A 59 -16.08 -14.97 11.81
C ALA A 59 -16.27 -14.77 13.32
N GLN A 60 -15.23 -15.00 14.13
CA GLN A 60 -15.24 -14.78 15.59
C GLN A 60 -15.57 -13.32 15.96
N HIS A 61 -15.15 -12.36 15.14
CA HIS A 61 -15.47 -10.94 15.32
C HIS A 61 -16.77 -10.49 14.64
N GLY A 62 -17.55 -11.42 14.08
CA GLY A 62 -18.82 -11.13 13.42
C GLY A 62 -18.66 -10.54 12.02
N GLY A 63 -17.57 -10.85 11.34
CA GLY A 63 -17.38 -10.53 9.93
C GLY A 63 -17.97 -11.60 9.02
N ASP A 64 -18.60 -11.15 7.94
CA ASP A 64 -19.10 -11.99 6.86
C ASP A 64 -18.01 -12.17 5.82
N PHE A 65 -17.54 -13.41 5.64
CA PHE A 65 -16.72 -13.77 4.49
C PHE A 65 -17.57 -13.74 3.21
N ILE A 66 -17.10 -13.05 2.18
CA ILE A 66 -17.85 -12.86 0.94
C ILE A 66 -17.35 -13.83 -0.13
N TYR A 67 -16.08 -13.70 -0.49
CA TYR A 67 -15.48 -14.44 -1.60
C TYR A 67 -13.94 -14.30 -1.56
N SER A 68 -13.25 -15.26 -2.15
CA SER A 68 -11.77 -15.32 -2.23
C SER A 68 -11.37 -15.73 -3.65
N LYS A 69 -10.35 -15.07 -4.22
CA LYS A 69 -9.67 -15.46 -5.45
C LYS A 69 -8.18 -15.64 -5.18
N GLY A 70 -7.73 -16.90 -5.14
CA GLY A 70 -6.33 -17.20 -4.88
C GLY A 70 -6.03 -17.08 -3.39
N ASP A 71 -5.00 -16.29 -3.05
CA ASP A 71 -4.42 -16.23 -1.70
C ASP A 71 -4.97 -15.04 -0.88
N ASP A 72 -6.18 -14.56 -1.19
CA ASP A 72 -6.82 -13.41 -0.54
C ASP A 72 -8.09 -13.76 0.26
N VAL A 73 -8.43 -12.92 1.25
CA VAL A 73 -9.65 -12.99 2.05
C VAL A 73 -10.34 -11.63 2.05
N LEU A 74 -11.50 -11.54 1.38
CA LEU A 74 -12.38 -10.37 1.40
C LEU A 74 -13.55 -10.60 2.36
N SER A 75 -13.68 -9.69 3.33
CA SER A 75 -14.69 -9.78 4.39
C SER A 75 -15.39 -8.46 4.63
N LEU A 76 -16.66 -8.53 5.02
CA LEU A 76 -17.47 -7.41 5.45
C LEU A 76 -17.71 -7.43 6.95
N PHE A 77 -17.76 -6.26 7.56
CA PHE A 77 -18.19 -6.06 8.94
C PHE A 77 -19.21 -4.92 8.96
N GLU A 78 -20.31 -5.11 9.67
CA GLU A 78 -21.26 -4.02 9.91
C GLU A 78 -20.63 -2.90 10.77
N ARG A 79 -19.71 -3.27 11.67
CA ARG A 79 -19.06 -2.35 12.60
C ARG A 79 -17.55 -2.25 12.35
N PRO A 80 -17.01 -1.05 12.07
CA PRO A 80 -15.57 -0.83 11.91
C PRO A 80 -14.72 -1.29 13.10
N GLU A 81 -15.23 -1.18 14.32
CA GLU A 81 -14.53 -1.64 15.52
C GLU A 81 -14.31 -3.15 15.54
N ALA A 82 -15.24 -3.92 14.97
CA ALA A 82 -15.10 -5.36 14.86
C ALA A 82 -14.01 -5.74 13.85
N ALA A 83 -14.00 -5.07 12.69
CA ALA A 83 -12.94 -5.24 11.69
C ALA A 83 -11.56 -4.90 12.26
N LEU A 84 -11.45 -3.80 13.03
CA LEU A 84 -10.17 -3.41 13.62
C LEU A 84 -9.65 -4.45 14.63
N ARG A 85 -10.52 -4.98 15.50
CA ARG A 85 -10.13 -6.04 16.45
C ARG A 85 -9.71 -7.33 15.75
N ALA A 86 -10.44 -7.72 14.70
CA ALA A 86 -10.10 -8.88 13.88
C ALA A 86 -8.69 -8.74 13.28
N VAL A 87 -8.36 -7.56 12.73
CA VAL A 87 -7.03 -7.30 12.16
C VAL A 87 -5.91 -7.37 13.19
N CYS A 88 -6.11 -6.84 14.40
CA CYS A 88 -5.11 -6.99 15.46
C CYS A 88 -4.84 -8.47 15.78
N GLN A 89 -5.90 -9.27 15.92
CA GLN A 89 -5.76 -10.71 16.20
C GLN A 89 -5.13 -11.48 15.02
N ILE A 90 -5.45 -11.10 13.77
CA ILE A 90 -4.77 -11.66 12.58
C ILE A 90 -3.28 -11.35 12.64
N GLY A 91 -2.89 -10.11 12.97
CA GLY A 91 -1.49 -9.73 13.14
C GLY A 91 -0.77 -10.57 14.19
N ASP A 92 -1.38 -10.75 15.36
CA ASP A 92 -0.82 -11.56 16.46
C ASP A 92 -0.69 -13.05 16.09
N GLN A 93 -1.63 -13.57 15.29
CA GLN A 93 -1.60 -14.95 14.80
C GLN A 93 -0.49 -15.15 13.77
N LEU A 94 -0.40 -14.26 12.78
CA LEU A 94 0.57 -14.37 11.69
C LEU A 94 2.00 -14.03 12.09
N ALA A 95 2.19 -13.28 13.18
CA ALA A 95 3.53 -13.03 13.74
C ALA A 95 4.29 -14.32 14.12
N LYS A 96 3.59 -15.44 14.27
CA LYS A 96 4.15 -16.76 14.63
C LYS A 96 4.35 -17.69 13.43
N GLU A 97 3.89 -17.28 12.25
CA GLU A 97 3.87 -18.09 11.03
C GLU A 97 4.87 -17.55 9.98
N PRO A 98 5.35 -18.40 9.05
CA PRO A 98 6.25 -17.94 7.99
C PRO A 98 5.53 -17.18 6.87
N LEU A 99 4.20 -17.16 6.89
CA LEU A 99 3.36 -16.43 5.96
C LEU A 99 2.99 -15.08 6.55
N ILE A 100 2.97 -14.07 5.69
CA ILE A 100 2.71 -12.68 6.08
C ILE A 100 1.53 -12.19 5.25
N ALA A 101 0.64 -11.39 5.83
CA ALA A 101 -0.47 -10.78 5.11
C ALA A 101 -0.25 -9.28 4.90
N ARG A 102 -0.76 -8.77 3.77
CA ARG A 102 -0.98 -7.35 3.50
C ARG A 102 -2.45 -7.02 3.69
N ILE A 103 -2.78 -6.08 4.56
CA ILE A 103 -4.18 -5.84 4.93
C ILE A 103 -4.62 -4.42 4.55
N GLY A 104 -5.75 -4.32 3.87
CA GLY A 104 -6.45 -3.06 3.59
C GLY A 104 -7.77 -2.97 4.33
N LEU A 105 -8.07 -1.83 4.94
CA LEU A 105 -9.34 -1.52 5.59
C LEU A 105 -9.98 -0.26 5.02
N HIS A 106 -11.23 -0.35 4.60
CA HIS A 106 -12.01 0.79 4.13
C HIS A 106 -13.45 0.73 4.63
N PHE A 107 -14.08 1.89 4.82
CA PHE A 107 -15.48 1.99 5.24
C PHE A 107 -16.26 2.83 4.23
N GLY A 108 -17.39 2.30 3.76
CA GLY A 108 -18.19 2.99 2.76
C GLY A 108 -19.43 2.23 2.34
N ALA A 109 -20.15 2.79 1.37
CA ALA A 109 -21.36 2.19 0.83
C ALA A 109 -21.04 0.93 0.02
N VAL A 110 -21.76 -0.14 0.34
CA VAL A 110 -21.70 -1.46 -0.30
C VAL A 110 -23.07 -1.80 -0.88
N ILE A 111 -23.06 -2.46 -2.03
CA ILE A 111 -24.22 -3.17 -2.56
C ILE A 111 -23.96 -4.67 -2.37
N ARG A 112 -24.75 -5.33 -1.52
CA ARG A 112 -24.74 -6.80 -1.35
C ARG A 112 -25.81 -7.39 -2.26
N ALA A 113 -25.40 -8.29 -3.15
CA ALA A 113 -26.31 -8.98 -4.05
C ALA A 113 -25.74 -10.35 -4.42
N ARG A 114 -26.58 -11.40 -4.35
CA ARG A 114 -26.22 -12.78 -4.77
C ARG A 114 -24.94 -13.32 -4.10
N GLY A 115 -24.72 -13.01 -2.81
CA GLY A 115 -23.53 -13.44 -2.08
C GLY A 115 -22.23 -12.70 -2.47
N ALA A 116 -22.31 -11.67 -3.32
CA ALA A 116 -21.19 -10.84 -3.72
C ALA A 116 -21.37 -9.39 -3.24
N VAL A 117 -20.25 -8.67 -3.25
CA VAL A 117 -20.14 -7.28 -2.80
C VAL A 117 -19.66 -6.43 -3.96
N PHE A 118 -20.38 -5.34 -4.20
CA PHE A 118 -20.10 -4.41 -5.28
C PHE A 118 -20.00 -2.98 -4.74
N GLY A 119 -19.17 -2.17 -5.41
CA GLY A 119 -18.98 -0.76 -5.10
C GLY A 119 -17.53 -0.35 -5.21
N ASP A 120 -17.31 0.96 -5.26
CA ASP A 120 -15.98 1.56 -5.24
C ASP A 120 -15.18 1.16 -3.98
N VAL A 121 -15.89 0.86 -2.89
CA VAL A 121 -15.31 0.43 -1.63
C VAL A 121 -14.40 -0.80 -1.78
N VAL A 122 -14.77 -1.79 -2.60
CA VAL A 122 -13.95 -2.99 -2.85
C VAL A 122 -12.66 -2.63 -3.59
N ASN A 123 -12.73 -1.72 -4.55
CA ASN A 123 -11.57 -1.29 -5.34
C ASN A 123 -10.57 -0.50 -4.48
N VAL A 124 -11.07 0.37 -3.60
CA VAL A 124 -10.24 1.14 -2.66
C VAL A 124 -9.57 0.20 -1.65
N THR A 125 -10.32 -0.74 -1.06
CA THR A 125 -9.75 -1.74 -0.13
C THR A 125 -8.67 -2.59 -0.79
N ALA A 126 -8.92 -3.06 -2.01
CA ALA A 126 -7.93 -3.85 -2.77
C ALA A 126 -6.65 -3.07 -3.04
N ARG A 127 -6.77 -1.77 -3.33
CA ARG A 127 -5.61 -0.92 -3.53
C ARG A 127 -4.85 -0.63 -2.24
N LEU A 128 -5.55 -0.45 -1.12
CA LEU A 128 -4.91 -0.31 0.19
C LEU A 128 -4.09 -1.57 0.51
N SER A 129 -4.68 -2.76 0.40
CA SER A 129 -3.95 -4.03 0.62
C SER A 129 -2.75 -4.18 -0.34
N ALA A 130 -2.93 -3.93 -1.64
CA ALA A 130 -1.85 -4.04 -2.62
C ALA A 130 -0.70 -3.02 -2.41
N THR A 131 -0.98 -1.90 -1.74
CA THR A 131 0.01 -0.85 -1.43
C THR A 131 0.71 -1.11 -0.09
N ALA A 132 0.11 -1.92 0.79
CA ALA A 132 0.69 -2.28 2.07
C ALA A 132 1.99 -3.08 1.89
N ASN A 133 2.97 -2.84 2.75
CA ASN A 133 4.11 -3.74 2.87
C ASN A 133 3.68 -5.08 3.49
N PRO A 134 4.46 -6.18 3.32
CA PRO A 134 4.20 -7.42 4.04
C PRO A 134 4.10 -7.16 5.55
N GLY A 135 2.97 -7.53 6.16
CA GLY A 135 2.72 -7.39 7.59
C GLY A 135 2.10 -6.04 7.96
N GLU A 136 1.91 -5.15 6.98
CA GLU A 136 1.34 -3.84 7.18
C GLU A 136 -0.17 -3.84 6.98
N VAL A 137 -0.83 -3.03 7.80
CA VAL A 137 -2.26 -2.72 7.70
C VAL A 137 -2.41 -1.28 7.24
N LEU A 138 -3.07 -1.06 6.11
CA LEU A 138 -3.42 0.27 5.61
C LEU A 138 -4.92 0.53 5.76
N ILE A 139 -5.24 1.67 6.36
CA ILE A 139 -6.59 2.02 6.79
C ILE A 139 -6.99 3.35 6.15
N SER A 140 -8.09 3.39 5.42
CA SER A 140 -8.59 4.63 4.82
C SER A 140 -9.05 5.66 5.86
N GLN A 141 -9.08 6.93 5.46
CA GLN A 141 -9.67 8.02 6.23
C GLN A 141 -11.10 7.75 6.67
N SER A 142 -11.98 7.29 5.77
CA SER A 142 -13.38 7.02 6.12
C SER A 142 -13.52 5.93 7.18
N PHE A 143 -12.63 4.93 7.18
CA PHE A 143 -12.60 3.90 8.22
C PHE A 143 -12.12 4.49 9.56
N PHE A 144 -11.05 5.30 9.52
CA PHE A 144 -10.56 6.00 10.71
C PHE A 144 -11.63 6.91 11.33
N GLU A 145 -12.35 7.67 10.52
CA GLU A 145 -13.45 8.55 10.93
C GLU A 145 -14.66 7.78 11.46
N ALA A 146 -14.87 6.53 11.05
CA ALA A 146 -15.96 5.71 11.55
C ALA A 146 -15.66 5.07 12.92
N LEU A 147 -14.41 5.09 13.38
CA LEU A 147 -14.00 4.53 14.67
C LEU A 147 -14.24 5.47 15.86
N SER A 148 -14.42 4.88 17.04
CA SER A 148 -14.35 5.60 18.32
C SER A 148 -12.99 6.27 18.56
N ALA A 149 -12.96 7.33 19.37
CA ALA A 149 -11.71 8.04 19.73
C ALA A 149 -10.66 7.13 20.39
N GLY A 150 -11.09 6.18 21.22
CA GLY A 150 -10.20 5.21 21.86
C GLY A 150 -9.57 4.23 20.87
N SER A 151 -10.29 3.84 19.82
CA SER A 151 -9.74 3.02 18.74
C SER A 151 -8.84 3.83 17.81
N ARG A 152 -9.14 5.12 17.56
CA ARG A 152 -8.28 5.98 16.75
C ARG A 152 -6.91 6.22 17.38
N SER A 153 -6.79 6.17 18.71
CA SER A 153 -5.51 6.38 19.40
C SER A 153 -4.53 5.22 19.18
N THR A 154 -5.01 4.03 18.79
CA THR A 154 -4.16 2.88 18.42
C THR A 154 -3.68 2.97 16.97
N LEU A 155 -4.13 3.99 16.22
CA LEU A 155 -3.76 4.24 14.84
C LEU A 155 -2.84 5.45 14.73
N ARG A 156 -2.04 5.50 13.68
CA ARG A 156 -1.26 6.68 13.29
C ARG A 156 -1.48 6.98 11.82
N LEU A 157 -1.52 8.26 11.48
CA LEU A 157 -1.47 8.67 10.08
C LEU A 157 -0.15 8.17 9.48
N LEU A 158 -0.25 7.45 8.37
CA LEU A 158 0.90 6.95 7.63
C LEU A 158 1.25 7.88 6.47
N ASP A 159 0.26 8.23 5.64
CA ASP A 159 0.44 9.01 4.42
C ASP A 159 -0.89 9.61 3.91
N LYS A 160 -0.83 10.41 2.83
CA LYS A 160 -1.98 10.81 2.01
C LYS A 160 -1.88 10.17 0.62
N MET A 161 -2.86 9.37 0.21
CA MET A 161 -2.82 8.60 -1.04
C MET A 161 -3.89 9.04 -2.05
N GLY A 162 -3.52 9.10 -3.33
CA GLY A 162 -4.44 9.30 -4.44
C GLY A 162 -5.00 7.99 -4.99
N PHE A 163 -6.32 7.88 -5.10
CA PHE A 163 -6.99 6.74 -5.73
C PHE A 163 -7.37 7.06 -7.18
N LYS A 164 -6.96 6.21 -8.15
CA LYS A 164 -7.17 6.45 -9.59
C LYS A 164 -8.67 6.60 -9.86
N GLY A 165 -9.07 7.74 -10.45
CA GLY A 165 -10.47 8.09 -10.68
C GLY A 165 -11.08 9.05 -9.65
N LYS A 166 -10.34 9.42 -8.59
CA LYS A 166 -10.72 10.48 -7.65
C LYS A 166 -9.68 11.61 -7.67
N GLN A 167 -10.15 12.85 -7.67
CA GLN A 167 -9.30 14.05 -7.75
C GLN A 167 -8.71 14.48 -6.39
N GLU A 168 -8.99 13.75 -5.31
CA GLU A 168 -8.58 14.09 -3.95
C GLU A 168 -7.61 13.05 -3.35
N LEU A 169 -6.68 13.52 -2.53
CA LEU A 169 -5.77 12.70 -1.72
C LEU A 169 -6.46 12.36 -0.39
N PHE A 170 -6.49 11.09 -0.02
CA PHE A 170 -7.13 10.61 1.20
C PHE A 170 -6.08 10.29 2.27
N ASP A 171 -6.37 10.63 3.52
CA ASP A 171 -5.53 10.18 4.64
C ASP A 171 -5.55 8.66 4.73
N VAL A 172 -4.37 8.06 4.91
CA VAL A 172 -4.17 6.63 5.11
C VAL A 172 -3.43 6.42 6.42
N TYR A 173 -3.95 5.53 7.25
CA TYR A 173 -3.49 5.26 8.60
C TYR A 173 -2.95 3.83 8.69
N THR A 174 -2.17 3.56 9.72
CA THR A 174 -1.70 2.22 10.09
C THR A 174 -1.75 2.01 11.60
N LEU A 175 -1.59 0.76 12.05
CA LEU A 175 -1.51 0.43 13.48
C LEU A 175 -0.27 1.07 14.11
N ARG A 176 -0.38 1.51 15.37
CA ARG A 176 0.79 1.89 16.17
C ARG A 176 1.49 0.64 16.65
N SER A 177 2.79 0.54 16.40
CA SER A 177 3.63 -0.48 16.99
C SER A 177 4.00 -0.06 18.42
N ASP A 178 3.72 -0.91 19.42
CA ASP A 178 4.33 -0.80 20.75
C ASP A 178 5.76 -1.34 20.65
N ASP A 179 6.67 -0.52 20.11
CA ASP A 179 8.07 -0.89 19.99
C ASP A 179 8.79 -0.66 21.33
N GLY A 180 8.48 -1.55 22.28
CA GLY A 180 9.23 -1.73 23.52
C GLY A 180 10.29 -2.80 23.34
N ALA A 181 11.56 -2.38 23.41
CA ALA A 181 12.78 -3.17 23.55
C ALA A 181 13.38 -3.82 22.27
N LEU A 182 14.19 -3.05 21.54
CA LEU A 182 15.58 -3.37 21.14
C LEU A 182 16.15 -2.28 20.21
N GLY A 183 16.14 -1.04 20.70
CA GLY A 183 16.99 0.03 20.14
C GLY A 183 18.05 0.36 21.18
N THR A 184 19.27 -0.12 20.97
CA THR A 184 20.44 0.15 21.80
C THR A 184 20.44 1.61 22.29
N HIS A 185 20.34 1.76 23.61
CA HIS A 185 20.53 3.02 24.30
C HIS A 185 21.89 3.62 23.94
N ILE A 186 21.87 4.80 23.33
CA ILE A 186 22.81 5.85 23.73
C ILE A 186 21.95 6.94 24.38
N ALA A 187 21.81 6.82 25.70
CA ALA A 187 21.15 7.84 26.50
C ALA A 187 22.10 9.04 26.69
N SER A 188 21.69 10.14 26.08
CA SER A 188 21.45 11.42 26.75
C SER A 188 22.61 12.16 27.42
N ARG A 189 22.86 13.37 26.90
CA ARG A 189 22.88 14.57 27.76
C ARG A 189 22.14 15.71 27.06
N GLY A 190 20.86 15.84 27.40
CA GLY A 190 19.99 16.91 26.96
C GLY A 190 18.70 16.82 27.76
N THR A 191 18.52 17.78 28.65
CA THR A 191 17.53 17.92 29.71
C THR A 191 16.10 17.61 29.25
N LEU A 192 15.34 16.97 30.14
CA LEU A 192 13.88 16.81 30.08
C LEU A 192 13.21 18.14 29.67
N VAL A 193 12.70 18.19 28.44
CA VAL A 193 11.72 19.18 28.00
C VAL A 193 10.72 18.46 27.10
N ASP A 194 9.46 18.52 27.51
CA ASP A 194 8.24 18.32 26.74
C ASP A 194 8.45 18.39 25.21
N ARG A 195 8.61 17.24 24.54
CA ARG A 195 8.66 17.16 23.07
C ARG A 195 7.24 16.93 22.55
N ARG A 196 6.50 18.03 22.47
CA ARG A 196 5.51 18.21 21.40
C ARG A 196 6.15 17.75 20.09
N SER A 197 5.41 16.95 19.32
CA SER A 197 5.77 16.42 18.01
C SER A 197 6.63 17.39 17.20
N ALA A 198 7.94 17.15 17.13
CA ALA A 198 8.77 17.88 16.20
C ALA A 198 8.31 17.49 14.79
N PRO A 199 7.93 18.44 13.92
CA PRO A 199 7.56 18.12 12.55
C PRO A 199 8.72 17.35 11.89
N PRO A 200 8.43 16.36 11.02
CA PRO A 200 9.48 15.63 10.32
C PRO A 200 10.41 16.63 9.62
N PRO A 201 11.73 16.36 9.58
CA PRO A 201 12.69 17.27 8.98
C PRO A 201 12.24 17.59 7.55
N GLN A 202 12.02 18.87 7.28
CA GLN A 202 11.63 19.31 5.94
C GLN A 202 12.86 19.18 5.07
N ILE A 203 12.81 18.27 4.09
CA ILE A 203 13.85 18.14 3.08
C ILE A 203 13.28 18.48 1.71
N ASN A 204 14.15 18.98 0.84
CA ASN A 204 13.84 19.26 -0.55
C ASN A 204 14.74 18.41 -1.43
N LEU A 205 14.15 17.59 -2.30
CA LEU A 205 14.87 16.78 -3.26
C LEU A 205 14.91 17.51 -4.59
N VAL A 206 16.09 17.90 -5.03
CA VAL A 206 16.31 18.54 -6.32
C VAL A 206 16.78 17.47 -7.30
N ILE A 207 16.13 17.35 -8.46
CA ILE A 207 16.49 16.42 -9.53
C ILE A 207 16.78 17.22 -10.79
N ARG A 208 17.92 16.96 -11.41
CA ARG A 208 18.38 17.60 -12.63
C ARG A 208 18.64 16.57 -13.72
N TYR A 209 18.13 16.85 -14.91
CA TYR A 209 18.39 16.09 -16.12
C TYR A 209 18.47 17.05 -17.31
N GLU A 210 19.62 17.14 -17.97
CA GLU A 210 19.86 18.12 -19.03
C GLU A 210 19.48 19.56 -18.57
N ASP A 211 18.56 20.23 -19.26
CA ASP A 211 18.01 21.54 -18.93
C ASP A 211 16.79 21.49 -17.98
N GLN A 212 16.30 20.30 -17.66
CA GLN A 212 15.16 20.08 -16.79
C GLN A 212 15.60 20.04 -15.31
N LEU A 213 15.06 20.97 -14.53
CA LEU A 213 15.23 21.03 -13.07
C LEU A 213 13.87 20.90 -12.39
N ARG A 214 13.76 19.96 -11.46
CA ARG A 214 12.57 19.78 -10.62
C ARG A 214 12.96 19.68 -9.16
N SER A 215 12.13 20.25 -8.31
CA SER A 215 12.20 20.05 -6.86
C SER A 215 10.99 19.23 -6.42
N CYS A 216 11.19 18.39 -5.43
CA CYS A 216 10.17 17.62 -4.77
C CYS A 216 10.28 17.93 -3.28
N ARG A 217 9.24 18.52 -2.69
CA ARG A 217 9.10 18.69 -1.24
C ARG A 217 8.26 17.55 -0.66
N ASN A 218 8.07 17.54 0.66
CA ASN A 218 7.12 16.63 1.31
C ASN A 218 5.75 16.67 0.59
N ASN A 219 5.18 15.50 0.35
CA ASN A 219 3.89 15.31 -0.32
C ASN A 219 3.82 15.76 -1.79
N GLU A 220 4.96 16.14 -2.39
CA GLU A 220 5.09 16.29 -3.84
C GLU A 220 5.65 15.00 -4.44
N PHE A 221 5.52 14.85 -5.75
CA PHE A 221 6.15 13.77 -6.49
C PHE A 221 6.71 14.29 -7.80
N VAL A 222 7.83 13.72 -8.24
CA VAL A 222 8.44 14.01 -9.54
C VAL A 222 8.53 12.72 -10.33
N THR A 223 7.70 12.61 -11.36
CA THR A 223 7.70 11.47 -12.28
C THR A 223 8.78 11.62 -13.34
N ILE A 224 9.43 10.51 -13.67
CA ILE A 224 10.38 10.42 -14.79
C ILE A 224 9.93 9.36 -15.78
N GLY A 225 10.13 9.62 -17.07
CA GLY A 225 9.78 8.66 -18.10
C GLY A 225 9.87 9.23 -19.51
N ARG A 226 9.64 8.36 -20.50
CA ARG A 226 9.62 8.73 -21.92
C ARG A 226 8.42 9.59 -22.29
N SER A 227 7.32 9.49 -21.55
CA SER A 227 6.07 10.17 -21.90
C SER A 227 6.18 11.68 -21.63
N PRO A 228 5.64 12.56 -22.51
CA PRO A 228 5.71 14.01 -22.32
C PRO A 228 4.92 14.52 -21.09
N GLU A 229 4.05 13.68 -20.54
CA GLU A 229 3.29 13.91 -19.30
C GLU A 229 4.13 13.71 -18.03
N CYS A 230 5.36 13.20 -18.13
CA CYS A 230 6.27 13.10 -16.98
C CYS A 230 6.87 14.47 -16.62
N ASN A 231 7.12 14.68 -15.33
CA ASN A 231 7.72 15.92 -14.85
C ASN A 231 9.15 16.13 -15.37
N ILE A 232 9.90 15.02 -15.52
CA ILE A 232 11.17 14.95 -16.23
C ILE A 232 11.02 13.95 -17.38
N VAL A 233 11.20 14.43 -18.60
CA VAL A 233 11.05 13.64 -19.81
C VAL A 233 12.42 13.14 -20.28
N VAL A 234 12.58 11.82 -20.38
CA VAL A 234 13.79 11.15 -20.84
C VAL A 234 13.46 10.36 -22.11
N GLN A 235 13.62 10.97 -23.28
CA GLN A 235 13.23 10.39 -24.56
C GLN A 235 14.27 9.39 -25.08
N ARG A 236 14.28 8.18 -24.51
CA ARG A 236 15.05 7.05 -25.03
C ARG A 236 14.20 5.78 -25.15
N PRO A 237 14.50 4.88 -26.12
CA PRO A 237 13.71 3.66 -26.35
C PRO A 237 13.68 2.71 -25.15
N TRP A 238 14.76 2.63 -24.37
CA TRP A 238 14.88 1.78 -23.19
C TRP A 238 14.23 2.39 -21.93
N VAL A 239 13.67 3.60 -22.02
CA VAL A 239 12.98 4.24 -20.91
C VAL A 239 11.47 4.01 -21.05
N SER A 240 10.87 3.40 -20.03
CA SER A 240 9.41 3.23 -19.93
C SER A 240 8.67 4.58 -20.00
N ARG A 241 7.41 4.57 -20.49
CA ARG A 241 6.58 5.79 -20.62
C ARG A 241 6.43 6.51 -19.28
N HIS A 242 6.15 5.75 -18.23
CA HIS A 242 6.29 6.16 -16.83
C HIS A 242 7.29 5.19 -16.21
N HIS A 243 8.48 5.68 -15.89
CA HIS A 243 9.61 4.83 -15.52
C HIS A 243 9.74 4.69 -14.01
N ALA A 244 9.83 5.82 -13.33
CA ALA A 244 9.95 5.88 -11.88
C ALA A 244 9.39 7.19 -11.35
N THR A 245 9.18 7.25 -10.04
CA THR A 245 8.69 8.44 -9.35
C THR A 245 9.55 8.74 -8.14
N PHE A 246 10.00 9.97 -8.01
CA PHE A 246 10.60 10.46 -6.78
C PHE A 246 9.51 10.95 -5.84
N THR A 247 9.62 10.59 -4.57
CA THR A 247 8.73 11.04 -3.51
C THR A 247 9.52 11.40 -2.27
N ILE A 248 8.96 12.25 -1.41
CA ILE A 248 9.47 12.47 -0.06
C ILE A 248 8.37 12.17 0.94
N SER A 249 8.66 11.27 1.88
CA SER A 249 7.78 10.94 3.00
C SER A 249 8.56 10.92 4.31
N ASN A 250 8.02 11.53 5.36
CA ASN A 250 8.62 11.60 6.70
C ASN A 250 10.09 12.08 6.72
N GLY A 251 10.42 13.05 5.86
CA GLY A 251 11.78 13.58 5.77
C GLY A 251 12.78 12.66 5.07
N LYS A 252 12.31 11.63 4.35
CA LYS A 252 13.13 10.69 3.58
C LYS A 252 12.73 10.72 2.11
N ALA A 253 13.71 10.87 1.23
CA ALA A 253 13.51 10.79 -0.21
C ALA A 253 13.52 9.33 -0.67
N ARG A 254 12.70 8.99 -1.67
CA ARG A 254 12.57 7.65 -2.22
C ARG A 254 12.42 7.71 -3.74
N LEU A 255 12.97 6.70 -4.42
CA LEU A 255 12.65 6.39 -5.81
C LEU A 255 11.73 5.16 -5.85
N VAL A 256 10.53 5.34 -6.38
CA VAL A 256 9.54 4.30 -6.64
C VAL A 256 9.73 3.81 -8.07
N GLU A 257 10.38 2.67 -8.26
CA GLU A 257 10.75 2.12 -9.56
C GLU A 257 9.66 1.16 -10.06
N ARG A 258 9.09 1.41 -11.24
CA ARG A 258 8.01 0.57 -11.80
C ARG A 258 8.22 0.24 -13.28
N SER A 259 9.44 0.41 -13.79
CA SER A 259 9.70 0.29 -15.23
C SER A 259 9.88 -1.15 -15.68
N SER A 260 9.78 -1.37 -16.99
CA SER A 260 10.12 -2.66 -17.59
C SER A 260 11.62 -2.95 -17.60
N SER A 261 12.47 -1.91 -17.61
CA SER A 261 13.92 -2.01 -17.82
C SER A 261 14.75 -1.91 -16.54
N GLY A 262 14.12 -1.52 -15.42
CA GLY A 262 14.81 -1.19 -14.17
C GLY A 262 15.59 0.12 -14.25
N THR A 263 16.14 0.52 -13.12
CA THR A 263 16.90 1.75 -12.92
C THR A 263 18.19 1.45 -12.15
N PHE A 264 19.29 2.08 -12.53
CA PHE A 264 20.55 2.02 -11.79
C PHE A 264 20.68 3.28 -10.93
N VAL A 265 20.96 3.11 -9.64
CA VAL A 265 21.03 4.18 -8.65
C VAL A 265 22.40 4.16 -7.98
N SER A 266 23.08 5.29 -7.93
CA SER A 266 24.38 5.44 -7.26
C SER A 266 24.35 6.62 -6.29
N MET A 267 24.69 6.37 -5.02
CA MET A 267 24.65 7.36 -3.93
C MET A 267 26.05 7.69 -3.39
N GLY A 268 27.10 7.17 -4.04
CA GLY A 268 28.49 7.31 -3.66
C GLY A 268 29.42 6.69 -4.72
N PRO A 269 30.74 6.99 -4.68
CA PRO A 269 31.69 6.49 -5.68
C PRO A 269 31.79 4.96 -5.63
N GLY A 270 31.42 4.28 -6.73
CA GLY A 270 31.50 2.82 -6.85
C GLY A 270 30.28 2.04 -6.37
N ASP A 271 29.33 2.68 -5.69
CA ASP A 271 28.13 2.05 -5.13
C ASP A 271 26.93 2.20 -6.07
N GLU A 272 26.92 1.47 -7.20
CA GLU A 272 25.79 1.42 -8.13
C GLU A 272 24.92 0.19 -7.85
N VAL A 273 23.64 0.41 -7.53
CA VAL A 273 22.63 -0.61 -7.25
C VAL A 273 21.60 -0.65 -8.38
N PHE A 274 21.20 -1.85 -8.79
CA PHE A 274 20.11 -2.04 -9.74
C PHE A 274 18.78 -2.23 -8.99
N VAL A 275 17.76 -1.46 -9.38
CA VAL A 275 16.43 -1.49 -8.77
C VAL A 275 15.41 -1.72 -9.87
N ARG A 276 14.48 -2.66 -9.69
CA ARG A 276 13.44 -2.94 -10.67
C ARG A 276 12.17 -3.39 -9.98
N ARG A 277 11.06 -2.68 -10.21
CA ARG A 277 9.75 -2.94 -9.58
C ARG A 277 9.79 -2.92 -8.05
N GLU A 278 10.79 -2.22 -7.50
CA GLU A 278 11.05 -2.09 -6.07
C GLU A 278 11.25 -0.60 -5.74
N ASP A 279 11.24 -0.28 -4.46
CA ASP A 279 11.48 1.08 -3.97
C ASP A 279 12.86 1.16 -3.32
N ILE A 280 13.55 2.29 -3.48
CA ILE A 280 14.83 2.53 -2.82
C ILE A 280 14.84 3.88 -2.12
N LEU A 281 15.40 3.92 -0.90
CA LEU A 281 15.64 5.16 -0.17
C LEU A 281 16.86 5.88 -0.74
N LEU A 282 16.73 7.20 -0.90
CA LEU A 282 17.80 8.07 -1.37
C LEU A 282 18.38 8.86 -0.19
N PHE A 283 19.70 9.01 -0.19
CA PHE A 283 20.42 9.80 0.81
C PHE A 283 21.43 10.73 0.11
N GLY A 284 21.73 11.86 0.77
CA GLY A 284 22.71 12.84 0.28
C GLY A 284 22.45 13.28 -1.16
N SER A 285 23.42 13.06 -2.03
CA SER A 285 23.32 13.30 -3.46
C SER A 285 23.78 12.08 -4.25
N GLY A 286 23.35 11.97 -5.50
CA GLY A 286 23.65 10.80 -6.30
C GLY A 286 23.21 10.90 -7.75
N VAL A 287 23.32 9.78 -8.44
CA VAL A 287 23.03 9.60 -9.86
C VAL A 287 22.00 8.50 -10.05
N ILE A 288 21.07 8.74 -10.96
CA ILE A 288 20.04 7.79 -11.38
C ILE A 288 20.11 7.63 -12.89
N SER A 289 20.15 6.39 -13.35
CA SER A 289 20.26 6.03 -14.77
C SER A 289 19.17 5.03 -15.16
N PRO A 290 18.09 5.51 -15.82
CA PRO A 290 16.96 4.67 -16.24
C PRO A 290 17.35 3.67 -17.35
N GLY A 291 17.12 2.37 -17.10
CA GLY A 291 17.28 1.28 -18.06
C GLY A 291 18.71 0.90 -18.49
N ARG A 292 19.73 1.69 -18.14
CA ARG A 292 21.15 1.46 -18.51
C ARG A 292 22.06 1.78 -17.34
N ARG A 293 23.19 1.08 -17.23
CA ARG A 293 24.23 1.39 -16.23
C ARG A 293 24.86 2.75 -16.50
N SER A 294 25.16 3.49 -15.44
CA SER A 294 25.71 4.84 -15.53
C SER A 294 27.08 4.90 -16.22
N ALA A 295 27.83 3.78 -16.23
CA ALA A 295 29.12 3.67 -16.90
C ALA A 295 29.05 3.56 -18.45
N LEU A 296 27.86 3.32 -19.01
CA LEU A 296 27.68 3.22 -20.47
C LEU A 296 27.56 4.61 -21.09
N GLY A 297 28.21 4.84 -22.24
CA GLY A 297 28.26 6.16 -22.88
C GLY A 297 26.92 6.71 -23.39
N ASP A 298 25.91 5.85 -23.59
CA ASP A 298 24.55 6.22 -23.99
C ASP A 298 23.59 6.35 -22.80
N ALA A 299 24.06 6.11 -21.57
CA ALA A 299 23.26 6.22 -20.36
C ALA A 299 22.72 7.64 -20.17
N GLN A 300 21.51 7.73 -19.65
CA GLN A 300 20.87 9.02 -19.36
C GLN A 300 20.98 9.28 -17.87
N ILE A 301 21.73 10.32 -17.52
CA ILE A 301 22.16 10.58 -16.14
C ILE A 301 21.29 11.68 -15.52
N LEU A 302 20.44 11.29 -14.57
CA LEU A 302 19.76 12.22 -13.68
C LEU A 302 20.60 12.38 -12.42
N ARG A 303 20.82 13.62 -11.99
CA ARG A 303 21.49 13.92 -10.71
C ARG A 303 20.44 14.34 -9.70
N TYR A 304 20.51 13.80 -8.48
CA TYR A 304 19.66 14.23 -7.40
C TYR A 304 20.49 14.76 -6.22
N GLU A 305 19.91 15.67 -5.45
CA GLU A 305 20.48 16.20 -4.22
C GLU A 305 19.36 16.44 -3.19
N ILE A 306 19.55 15.96 -1.98
CA ILE A 306 18.66 16.18 -0.84
C ILE A 306 19.21 17.34 -0.02
N ILE A 307 18.45 18.42 0.04
CA ILE A 307 18.78 19.63 0.79
C ILE A 307 17.94 19.63 2.07
N SER A 308 18.60 19.68 3.22
CA SER A 308 17.92 19.90 4.50
C SER A 308 17.41 21.34 4.56
N GLY A 309 16.13 21.49 4.91
CA GLY A 309 15.50 22.79 5.20
C GLY A 309 15.84 23.33 6.58
#